data_AF-A0A7V7LAK8-F1
#
_entry.id   AF-A0A7V7LAK8-F1
#
_cell.length_a   1.000
_cell.length_b   1.000
_cell.length_c   1.000
_cell.angle_alpha   90.00
_cell.angle_beta   90.00
_cell.angle_gamma   90.00
#
_symmetry.space_group_name_H-M   'P 1'
#
loop_
_entity.id
_entity.type
_entity.pdbx_description
1 polymer ?
#
loop_
_entity_poly.entity_id
_entity_poly.type
_entity_poly.pdbx_seq_one_letter_code
_entity_poly.pdbx_strand_id
1 'polypeptide(L)' 'MFEEDGIVLIMEPADERNLRRFIFTVPKSVYEKKGLSLHYGTAIGQGYMDIIEDIISVHIEIDVVTIIGHVRG' A
#
# COMPACT_ATOMS: atom_id res chain seq x y z
N MET A 1 -9.06 11.71 -3.69
CA MET A 1 -9.34 10.72 -2.64
C MET A 1 -10.05 9.57 -3.34
N PHE A 2 -9.35 8.46 -3.60
CA PHE A 2 -9.95 7.30 -4.25
C PHE A 2 -10.64 6.49 -3.13
N GLU A 3 -11.96 6.63 -3.03
CA GLU A 3 -12.81 5.82 -2.15
C GLU A 3 -13.61 4.84 -3.01
N GLU A 4 -12.93 3.89 -3.65
CA GLU A 4 -13.61 2.65 -4.04
C GLU A 4 -13.39 1.65 -2.90
N ASP A 5 -14.50 1.25 -2.27
CA ASP A 5 -14.61 0.20 -1.25
C ASP A 5 -13.86 0.41 0.08
N GLY A 6 -13.51 1.65 0.43
CA GLY A 6 -12.84 1.98 1.70
C GLY A 6 -11.36 1.58 1.75
N ILE A 7 -10.75 1.29 0.60
CA ILE A 7 -9.31 1.11 0.46
C ILE A 7 -8.62 2.46 0.66
N VAL A 8 -7.58 2.51 1.49
CA VAL A 8 -6.83 3.73 1.77
C VAL A 8 -5.37 3.53 1.39
N LEU A 9 -4.85 4.40 0.53
CA LEU A 9 -3.42 4.49 0.23
C LEU A 9 -2.91 5.88 0.64
N ILE A 10 -1.98 5.92 1.59
CA ILE A 10 -1.28 7.13 2.00
C ILE A 10 0.16 7.03 1.51
N MET A 11 0.61 8.08 0.83
CA MET A 11 2.00 8.25 0.42
C MET A 11 2.63 9.36 1.27
N GLU A 12 3.66 9.03 2.02
CA GLU A 12 4.43 10.01 2.76
C GLU A 12 5.46 10.70 1.85
N PRO A 13 5.94 11.90 2.23
CA PRO A 13 7.05 12.56 1.54
C PRO A 13 8.30 11.68 1.49
N ALA A 14 9.16 11.92 0.51
CA ALA A 14 10.42 11.19 0.39
C ALA A 14 11.35 11.51 1.56
N ASP A 15 12.05 10.49 2.06
CA ASP A 15 13.12 10.64 3.05
C ASP A 15 14.41 11.15 2.40
N GLU A 16 15.47 11.31 3.20
CA GLU A 16 16.79 11.76 2.74
C GLU A 16 17.44 10.82 1.69
N ARG A 17 16.96 9.57 1.57
CA ARG A 17 17.42 8.57 0.59
C ARG A 17 16.55 8.56 -0.66
N ASN A 18 15.61 9.51 -0.78
CA ASN A 18 14.61 9.59 -1.84
C ASN A 18 13.66 8.37 -1.88
N LEU A 19 13.47 7.69 -0.75
CA LEU A 19 12.48 6.63 -0.59
C LEU A 19 11.20 7.22 0.00
N ARG A 20 10.05 6.87 -0.58
CA ARG A 20 8.75 7.30 -0.05
C ARG A 20 8.10 6.14 0.68
N ARG A 21 7.60 6.38 1.89
CA ARG A 21 6.83 5.38 2.62
C ARG A 21 5.40 5.35 2.12
N PHE A 22 4.85 4.17 1.94
CA PHE A 22 3.42 3.97 1.68
C PHE A 22 2.76 3.25 2.85
N ILE A 23 1.50 3.58 3.08
CA ILE A 23 0.61 2.90 4.02
C ILE A 23 -0.64 2.50 3.22
N PHE A 24 -0.84 1.21 3.03
CA PHE A 24 -1.92 0.64 2.24
C PHE A 24 -2.85 -0.17 3.13
N THR A 25 -4.04 0.36 3.37
CA THR A 25 -5.07 -0.27 4.22
C THR A 25 -6.20 -0.80 3.36
N VAL A 26 -6.52 -2.08 3.53
CA VAL A 26 -7.54 -2.78 2.76
C VAL A 26 -8.56 -3.38 3.73
N PRO A 27 -9.85 -3.03 3.62
CA PRO A 27 -10.90 -3.67 4.40
C PRO A 27 -11.08 -5.15 4.06
N LYS A 28 -11.49 -5.94 5.05
CA LYS A 28 -11.76 -7.37 4.90
C LYS A 28 -12.79 -7.67 3.83
N SER A 29 -13.84 -6.84 3.74
CA SER A 29 -14.86 -6.96 2.70
C SER A 29 -14.29 -6.97 1.27
N VAL A 30 -13.13 -6.35 1.05
CA VAL A 30 -12.45 -6.26 -0.24
C VAL A 30 -11.61 -7.50 -0.51
N TYR A 31 -10.74 -7.89 0.44
CA TYR A 31 -9.79 -9.00 0.22
C TYR A 31 -10.37 -10.38 0.50
N GLU A 32 -11.46 -10.52 1.25
CA GLU A 32 -12.01 -11.82 1.65
C GLU A 32 -12.49 -12.65 0.45
N LYS A 33 -12.91 -11.98 -0.64
CA LYS A 33 -13.41 -12.68 -1.85
C LYS A 33 -12.32 -13.04 -2.85
N LYS A 34 -11.24 -12.27 -2.94
CA LYS A 34 -10.24 -12.36 -4.03
C LYS A 34 -8.80 -12.54 -3.54
N GLY A 35 -8.57 -12.44 -2.23
CA GLY A 35 -7.23 -12.34 -1.66
C GLY A 35 -6.63 -10.94 -1.81
N LEU A 36 -5.55 -10.70 -1.09
CA LEU A 36 -4.72 -9.51 -1.19
C LEU A 36 -3.29 -9.94 -1.49
N SER A 37 -2.75 -9.46 -2.61
CA SER A 37 -1.38 -9.74 -3.03
C SER A 37 -0.66 -8.44 -3.34
N LEU A 38 0.51 -8.28 -2.73
CA LEU A 38 1.45 -7.19 -3.02
C LEU A 38 2.79 -7.81 -3.43
N HIS A 39 3.37 -7.33 -4.51
CA HIS A 39 4.63 -7.84 -5.04
C HIS A 39 5.66 -6.72 -5.17
N TYR A 40 6.89 -6.99 -4.76
CA TYR A 40 8.05 -6.18 -5.10
C TYR A 40 8.08 -5.87 -6.60
N GLY A 41 8.47 -4.65 -6.97
CA GLY A 41 8.53 -4.22 -8.37
C GLY A 41 7.18 -3.87 -9.00
N THR A 42 6.07 -4.00 -8.26
CA THR A 42 4.75 -3.58 -8.75
C THR A 42 4.54 -2.09 -8.58
N ALA A 43 3.86 -1.47 -9.54
CA ALA A 43 3.50 -0.06 -9.46
C ALA A 43 2.30 0.16 -8.51
N ILE A 44 2.37 1.22 -7.70
CA ILE A 44 1.33 1.65 -6.77
C ILE A 44 1.18 3.19 -6.86
N GLY A 45 0.10 3.75 -6.30
CA GLY A 45 -0.13 5.20 -6.29
C GLY A 45 -0.83 5.75 -7.54
N GLN A 46 -1.18 7.03 -7.48
CA GLN A 46 -1.87 7.69 -8.60
C GLN A 46 -0.95 7.76 -9.82
N GLY A 47 -1.43 7.25 -10.95
CA GLY A 47 -0.67 7.22 -12.20
C GLY A 47 0.40 6.12 -12.28
N TYR A 48 0.46 5.19 -11.33
CA TYR A 48 1.38 4.04 -11.34
C TYR A 48 2.86 4.42 -11.47
N MET A 49 3.25 5.57 -10.91
CA MET A 49 4.62 6.10 -11.03
C MET A 49 5.57 5.57 -9.96
N ASP A 50 5.04 4.93 -8.91
CA ASP A 50 5.81 4.51 -7.75
C ASP A 50 5.96 2.99 -7.73
N ILE A 51 7.20 2.50 -7.66
CA ILE A 51 7.51 1.07 -7.66
C ILE A 51 7.79 0.60 -6.24
N ILE A 52 7.10 -0.46 -5.80
CA ILE A 52 7.32 -1.06 -4.47
C ILE A 52 8.76 -1.59 -4.39
N GLU A 53 9.53 -1.03 -3.46
CA GLU A 53 10.93 -1.39 -3.18
C GLU A 53 11.01 -2.41 -2.04
N ASP A 54 10.17 -2.28 -1.02
CA ASP A 54 10.11 -3.24 0.08
C ASP A 54 8.75 -3.26 0.78
N ILE A 55 8.55 -4.28 1.62
CA ILE A 55 7.46 -4.36 2.60
C ILE A 55 8.11 -4.47 3.97
N ILE A 56 7.83 -3.50 4.83
CA ILE A 56 8.43 -3.37 6.16
C ILE A 56 7.56 -4.05 7.21
N SER A 57 6.23 -3.88 7.09
CA SER A 57 5.30 -4.46 8.04
C SER A 57 3.94 -4.77 7.42
N VAL A 58 3.29 -5.78 8.00
CA VAL A 58 1.90 -6.12 7.75
C VAL A 58 1.19 -6.21 9.09
N HIS A 59 0.15 -5.40 9.26
CA HIS A 59 -0.71 -5.38 10.44
C HIS A 59 -2.06 -5.96 10.05
N ILE A 60 -2.50 -7.00 10.76
CA ILE A 60 -3.77 -7.68 10.51
C ILE A 60 -4.66 -7.45 11.73
N GLU A 61 -5.80 -6.81 11.49
CA GLU A 61 -6.86 -6.58 12.48
C GLU A 61 -8.13 -7.31 12.02
N ILE A 62 -9.18 -7.31 12.85
CA ILE A 62 -10.37 -8.13 12.61
C ILE A 62 -11.05 -7.81 11.27
N ASP A 63 -11.06 -6.54 10.86
CA ASP A 63 -11.78 -6.06 9.69
C ASP A 63 -10.89 -5.35 8.65
N VAL A 64 -9.58 -5.27 8.89
CA VAL A 64 -8.64 -4.58 7.99
C VAL A 64 -7.26 -5.23 7.97
N VAL A 65 -6.58 -5.10 6.83
CA VAL A 65 -5.16 -5.40 6.68
C VAL A 65 -4.45 -4.12 6.26
N THR A 66 -3.39 -3.76 6.99
CA THR A 66 -2.56 -2.59 6.69
C THR A 66 -1.15 -3.05 6.33
N ILE A 67 -0.69 -2.69 5.15
CA ILE A 67 0.64 -2.99 4.64
C ILE A 67 1.44 -1.69 4.58
N ILE A 68 2.66 -1.72 5.11
CA ILE A 68 3.57 -0.59 5.11
C ILE A 68 4.85 -1.01 4.40
N GLY A 69 5.33 -0.16 3.50
CA GLY A 69 6.58 -0.37 2.80
C GLY A 69 7.13 0.92 2.22
N HIS A 70 8.17 0.81 1.42
CA HIS A 70 8.71 1.90 0.63
C HIS A 70 8.41 1.70 -0.85
N VAL A 71 8.31 2.83 -1.53
CA VAL A 71 8.39 2.91 -2.98
C VAL A 71 9.59 3.73 -3.39
N ARG A 72 10.03 3.49 -4.62
CA ARG A 72 10.97 4.31 -5.35
C ARG A 72 10.25 4.98 -6.52
N GLY A 73 10.45 6.28 -6.65
CA GLY A 73 10.00 7.10 -7.78
C GLY A 73 11.12 7.41 -8.77
#